data_AF-A0A559JWC8-F1
#
_entry.id   AF-A0A559JWC8-F1
#
_cell.length_a   1.000
_cell.length_b   1.000
_cell.length_c   1.000
_cell.angle_alpha   90.00
_cell.angle_beta   90.00
_cell.angle_gamma   90.00
#
_symmetry.space_group_name_H-M   'P 1'
#
loop_
_entity.id
_entity.type
_entity.pdbx_description
1 polymer ?
#
loop_
_entity_poly.entity_id
_entity_poly.type
_entity_poly.pdbx_seq_one_letter_code
_entity_poly.pdbx_strand_id
1 'polypeptide(L)'
;MFQNSSLWAGLLSGGMSQLQDTKSLKQGQMDKREYTVQTVENVTGAVGVMAGVEYGAVLGSAMMPGIGTVVGAVLGGVLGDRVGRVVGGQAGNMISQNPIVNRAVQPVEDVIR
;
A
#
# COMPACT_ATOMS: atom_id res chain seq x y z
N MET A 1 -21.77 12.12 3.96
CA MET A 1 -21.03 11.97 5.25
C MET A 1 -20.20 10.66 5.33
N PHE A 2 -19.65 10.12 4.22
CA PHE A 2 -19.02 8.79 4.19
C PHE A 2 -17.56 8.74 3.70
N GLN A 3 -16.88 9.87 3.51
CA GLN A 3 -15.51 9.88 2.95
C GLN A 3 -14.39 9.61 3.97
N ASN A 4 -14.65 9.73 5.28
CA ASN A 4 -13.61 9.49 6.30
C ASN A 4 -13.45 8.00 6.66
N SER A 5 -14.47 7.16 6.47
CA SER A 5 -14.42 5.76 6.93
C SER A 5 -13.52 4.86 6.07
N SER A 6 -13.36 5.15 4.77
CA SER A 6 -12.54 4.34 3.85
C SER A 6 -11.04 4.56 4.03
N LEU A 7 -10.60 5.77 4.37
CA LEU A 7 -9.19 6.05 4.70
C LEU A 7 -8.78 5.39 6.03
N TRP A 8 -9.65 5.45 7.04
CA TRP A 8 -9.45 4.69 8.28
C TRP A 8 -9.52 3.18 8.03
N ALA A 9 -10.40 2.70 7.15
CA ALA A 9 -10.42 1.29 6.77
C ALA A 9 -9.12 0.85 6.08
N GLY A 10 -8.54 1.67 5.21
CA GLY A 10 -7.25 1.40 4.57
C GLY A 10 -6.08 1.38 5.56
N LEU A 11 -6.04 2.32 6.51
CA LEU A 11 -5.04 2.33 7.59
C LEU A 11 -5.22 1.15 8.56
N LEU A 12 -6.46 0.80 8.92
CA LEU A 12 -6.76 -0.34 9.78
C LEU A 12 -6.48 -1.68 9.08
N SER A 13 -6.81 -1.81 7.79
CA SER A 13 -6.51 -3.02 7.02
C SER A 13 -5.01 -3.17 6.77
N GLY A 14 -4.31 -2.08 6.46
CA GLY A 14 -2.86 -2.06 6.31
C GLY A 14 -2.13 -2.36 7.62
N GLY A 15 -2.63 -1.83 8.75
CA GLY A 15 -2.12 -2.16 10.08
C GLY A 15 -2.37 -3.62 10.47
N MET A 16 -3.56 -4.18 10.17
CA MET A 16 -3.86 -5.59 10.43
C MET A 16 -3.05 -6.55 9.55
N SER A 17 -2.86 -6.25 8.26
CA SER A 17 -2.03 -7.07 7.38
C SER A 17 -0.58 -7.07 7.86
N GLN A 18 -0.06 -5.90 8.27
CA GLN A 18 1.30 -5.79 8.79
C GLN A 18 1.52 -6.59 10.09
N LEU A 19 0.48 -6.76 10.93
CA LEU A 19 0.54 -7.65 12.10
C LEU A 19 0.59 -9.14 11.73
N GLN A 20 -0.16 -9.55 10.70
CA GLN A 20 -0.09 -10.92 10.18
C GLN A 20 1.28 -11.18 9.55
N ASP A 21 1.77 -10.27 8.71
CA ASP A 21 3.07 -10.38 8.05
C ASP A 21 4.21 -10.41 9.08
N THR A 22 4.13 -9.60 10.15
CA THR A 22 5.09 -9.63 11.27
C THR A 22 5.07 -10.97 12.02
N LYS A 23 3.88 -11.56 12.21
CA LYS A 23 3.75 -12.90 12.80
C LYS A 23 4.34 -13.97 11.89
N SER A 24 4.05 -13.91 10.60
CA SER A 24 4.58 -14.83 9.58
C SER A 24 6.10 -14.75 9.50
N LEU A 25 6.68 -13.55 9.54
CA LEU A 25 8.12 -13.31 9.59
C LEU A 25 8.76 -13.93 10.85
N LYS A 26 8.16 -13.71 12.04
CA LYS A 26 8.64 -14.30 13.30
C LYS A 26 8.50 -15.82 13.35
N GLN A 27 7.57 -16.39 12.58
CA GLN A 27 7.36 -17.84 12.46
C GLN A 27 8.18 -18.47 11.32
N GLY A 28 8.99 -17.68 10.59
CA GLY A 28 9.76 -18.14 9.44
C GLY A 28 8.92 -18.48 8.20
N GLN A 29 7.65 -18.09 8.18
CA GLN A 29 6.71 -18.33 7.08
C GLN A 29 6.76 -17.24 5.99
N MET A 30 7.54 -16.18 6.22
CA MET A 30 7.72 -15.06 5.30
C MET A 30 9.15 -14.54 5.44
N ASP A 31 9.81 -14.27 4.31
CA ASP A 31 11.16 -13.71 4.31
C ASP A 31 11.11 -12.18 4.54
N LYS A 32 12.17 -11.60 5.12
CA LYS A 32 12.28 -10.14 5.35
C LYS A 32 12.19 -9.35 4.04
N ARG A 33 12.62 -9.94 2.94
CA ARG A 33 12.48 -9.39 1.59
C ARG A 33 11.02 -9.26 1.20
N GLU A 34 10.25 -10.31 1.39
CA GLU A 34 8.82 -10.33 1.08
C GLU A 34 8.05 -9.33 1.97
N TYR A 35 8.40 -9.26 3.26
CA TYR A 35 7.88 -8.22 4.16
C TYR A 35 8.17 -6.80 3.66
N THR A 36 9.37 -6.55 3.11
CA THR A 36 9.76 -5.24 2.55
C THR A 36 8.92 -4.92 1.31
N VAL A 37 8.72 -5.90 0.42
CA VAL A 37 7.90 -5.74 -0.78
C VAL A 37 6.46 -5.39 -0.41
N GLN A 38 5.83 -6.16 0.47
CA GLN A 38 4.47 -5.89 0.94
C GLN A 38 4.34 -4.54 1.64
N THR A 39 5.34 -4.13 2.42
CA THR A 39 5.31 -2.84 3.10
C THR A 39 5.30 -1.68 2.10
N VAL A 40 6.19 -1.72 1.09
CA VAL A 40 6.23 -0.68 0.06
C VAL A 40 4.97 -0.70 -0.80
N GLU A 41 4.48 -1.90 -1.16
CA GLU A 41 3.20 -2.09 -1.85
C GLU A 41 2.03 -1.47 -1.09
N ASN A 42 1.89 -1.74 0.21
CA ASN A 42 0.79 -1.22 1.02
C ASN A 42 0.84 0.30 1.17
N VAL A 43 2.03 0.87 1.41
CA VAL A 43 2.20 2.33 1.55
C VAL A 43 1.85 3.04 0.24
N THR A 44 2.39 2.57 -0.87
CA THR A 44 2.12 3.16 -2.19
C THR A 44 0.68 2.94 -2.65
N GLY A 45 0.07 1.80 -2.33
CA GLY A 45 -1.36 1.55 -2.52
C GLY A 45 -2.22 2.57 -1.78
N ALA A 46 -1.91 2.84 -0.51
CA ALA A 46 -2.62 3.86 0.28
C ALA A 46 -2.45 5.27 -0.31
N VAL A 47 -1.23 5.64 -0.72
CA VAL A 47 -0.97 6.92 -1.41
C VAL A 47 -1.74 7.01 -2.73
N GLY A 48 -1.77 5.91 -3.49
CA GLY A 48 -2.53 5.80 -4.73
C GLY A 48 -4.02 6.02 -4.51
N VAL A 49 -4.62 5.39 -3.49
CA VAL A 49 -6.03 5.59 -3.11
C VAL A 49 -6.30 7.06 -2.78
N MET A 50 -5.48 7.69 -1.94
CA MET A 50 -5.67 9.09 -1.54
C MET A 50 -5.67 10.01 -2.75
N ALA A 51 -4.63 9.92 -3.60
CA ALA A 51 -4.52 10.72 -4.80
C ALA A 51 -5.67 10.43 -5.78
N GLY A 52 -5.99 9.15 -5.97
CA GLY A 52 -7.07 8.72 -6.85
C GLY A 52 -8.43 9.28 -6.43
N VAL A 53 -8.77 9.23 -5.14
CA VAL A 53 -10.01 9.80 -4.60
C VAL A 53 -10.08 11.30 -4.86
N GLU A 54 -9.01 12.04 -4.60
CA GLU A 54 -8.96 13.49 -4.77
C GLU A 54 -9.11 13.90 -6.24
N TYR A 55 -8.23 13.39 -7.12
CA TYR A 55 -8.27 13.70 -8.54
C TYR A 55 -9.56 13.21 -9.20
N GLY A 56 -10.03 12.03 -8.83
CA GLY A 56 -11.29 11.49 -9.30
C GLY A 56 -12.47 12.38 -8.91
N ALA A 57 -12.53 12.86 -7.67
CA ALA A 57 -13.57 13.78 -7.21
C ALA A 57 -13.56 15.10 -7.98
N VAL A 58 -12.38 15.68 -8.22
CA VAL A 58 -12.22 16.93 -8.98
C VAL A 58 -12.70 16.76 -10.43
N LEU A 59 -12.22 15.72 -11.11
CA LEU A 59 -12.59 15.44 -12.51
C LEU A 59 -14.10 15.14 -12.63
N GLY A 60 -14.64 14.34 -11.72
CA GLY A 60 -16.05 14.02 -11.70
C GLY A 60 -16.92 15.25 -11.42
N SER A 61 -16.51 16.12 -10.51
CA SER A 61 -17.21 17.40 -10.21
C SER A 61 -17.27 18.31 -11.44
N ALA A 62 -16.19 18.37 -12.22
CA ALA A 62 -16.13 19.17 -13.44
C ALA A 62 -17.09 18.67 -14.53
N MET A 63 -17.36 17.35 -14.57
CA MET A 63 -18.32 16.76 -15.49
C MET A 63 -19.76 16.92 -15.01
N MET A 64 -20.02 16.60 -13.73
CA MET A 64 -21.33 16.70 -13.11
C MET A 64 -21.18 16.97 -11.60
N PRO A 65 -21.46 18.20 -11.12
CA PRO A 65 -21.37 18.52 -9.70
C PRO A 65 -22.23 17.61 -8.83
N GLY A 66 -21.72 17.23 -7.66
CA GLY A 66 -22.40 16.34 -6.72
C GLY A 66 -22.26 14.87 -7.09
N ILE A 67 -23.00 14.39 -8.10
CA ILE A 67 -22.97 12.96 -8.49
C ILE A 67 -21.61 12.58 -9.05
N GLY A 68 -21.08 13.39 -9.97
CA GLY A 68 -19.77 13.16 -10.56
C GLY A 68 -18.66 13.20 -9.51
N THR A 69 -18.74 14.07 -8.50
CA THR A 69 -17.81 14.09 -7.37
C THR A 69 -17.71 12.72 -6.68
N VAL A 70 -18.86 12.10 -6.39
CA VAL A 70 -18.91 10.80 -5.70
C VAL A 70 -18.43 9.68 -6.61
N VAL A 71 -18.94 9.60 -7.84
CA VAL A 71 -18.56 8.56 -8.81
C VAL A 71 -17.08 8.65 -9.14
N GLY A 72 -16.60 9.86 -9.40
CA GLY A 72 -15.20 10.14 -9.69
C GLY A 72 -14.29 9.76 -8.53
N ALA A 73 -14.65 10.11 -7.30
CA ALA A 73 -13.89 9.71 -6.10
C ALA A 73 -13.76 8.19 -5.97
N VAL A 74 -14.86 7.44 -6.18
CA VAL A 74 -14.87 5.98 -6.08
C VAL A 74 -14.00 5.35 -7.17
N LEU A 75 -14.21 5.74 -8.43
CA LEU A 75 -13.43 5.22 -9.55
C LEU A 75 -11.95 5.56 -9.42
N GLY A 76 -11.66 6.81 -9.06
CA GLY A 76 -10.32 7.29 -8.83
C GLY A 76 -9.62 6.53 -7.70
N GLY A 77 -10.30 6.28 -6.57
CA GLY A 77 -9.74 5.48 -5.48
C GLY A 77 -9.41 4.03 -5.89
N VAL A 78 -10.29 3.38 -6.65
CA VAL A 78 -10.05 2.00 -7.14
C VAL A 78 -8.87 1.96 -8.12
N LEU A 79 -8.80 2.93 -9.05
CA LEU A 79 -7.67 3.03 -9.98
C LEU A 79 -6.38 3.36 -9.24
N GLY A 80 -6.45 4.26 -8.26
CA GLY A 80 -5.37 4.65 -7.37
C GLY A 80 -4.77 3.48 -6.59
N ASP A 81 -5.60 2.64 -5.96
CA ASP A 81 -5.14 1.42 -5.26
C ASP A 81 -4.37 0.50 -6.20
N ARG A 82 -4.94 0.21 -7.38
CA ARG A 82 -4.32 -0.68 -8.37
C ARG A 82 -2.97 -0.15 -8.83
N VAL A 83 -2.91 1.12 -9.23
CA VAL A 83 -1.67 1.75 -9.70
C VAL A 83 -0.65 1.81 -8.56
N GLY A 84 -1.06 2.25 -7.38
CA GLY A 84 -0.21 2.34 -6.19
C GLY A 84 0.44 1.00 -5.86
N ARG A 85 -0.34 -0.08 -5.75
CA ARG A 85 0.19 -1.41 -5.47
C ARG A 85 1.13 -1.93 -6.54
N VAL A 86 0.81 -1.74 -7.83
CA VAL A 86 1.71 -2.15 -8.92
C VAL A 86 3.05 -1.43 -8.82
N VAL A 87 3.02 -0.11 -8.60
CA VAL A 87 4.24 0.70 -8.42
C VAL A 87 5.01 0.25 -7.18
N GLY A 88 4.34 0.02 -6.06
CA GLY A 88 4.97 -0.40 -4.83
C GLY A 88 5.55 -1.80 -4.85
N GLY A 89 4.86 -2.75 -5.48
CA GLY A 89 5.38 -4.10 -5.68
C GLY A 89 6.66 -4.07 -6.54
N GLN A 90 6.67 -3.27 -7.61
CA GLN A 90 7.88 -3.07 -8.43
C GLN A 90 9.01 -2.41 -7.63
N ALA A 91 8.72 -1.30 -6.93
CA ALA A 91 9.71 -0.60 -6.11
C ALA A 91 10.24 -1.48 -4.98
N GLY A 92 9.36 -2.21 -4.30
CA GLY A 92 9.70 -3.18 -3.26
C GLY A 92 10.62 -4.28 -3.78
N ASN A 93 10.34 -4.84 -4.96
CA ASN A 93 11.20 -5.82 -5.61
C ASN A 93 12.58 -5.25 -5.94
N MET A 94 12.66 -4.02 -6.46
CA MET A 94 13.94 -3.36 -6.73
C MET A 94 14.75 -3.11 -5.45
N ILE A 95 14.07 -2.67 -4.38
CA ILE A 95 14.69 -2.45 -3.06
C ILE A 95 15.21 -3.78 -2.49
N SER A 96 14.40 -4.84 -2.56
CA SER A 96 14.76 -6.16 -2.06
C SER A 96 15.91 -6.81 -2.84
N GLN A 97 16.04 -6.52 -4.13
CA GLN A 97 17.14 -7.05 -4.96
C GLN A 97 18.44 -6.26 -4.78
N ASN A 98 18.41 -5.12 -4.08
CA ASN A 98 19.60 -4.29 -3.86
C ASN A 98 20.59 -4.96 -2.88
N PRO A 99 21.88 -5.16 -3.24
CA PRO A 99 22.88 -5.80 -2.38
C PRO A 99 23.14 -5.07 -1.06
N ILE A 100 23.00 -3.74 -1.02
CA ILE A 100 23.22 -2.92 0.18
C ILE A 100 22.09 -3.17 1.17
N VAL A 101 20.84 -3.18 0.68
CA VAL A 101 19.66 -3.47 1.49
C VAL A 101 19.73 -4.91 2.01
N ASN A 102 20.10 -5.87 1.15
CA ASN A 102 20.26 -7.27 1.55
C ASN A 102 21.28 -7.46 2.66
N ARG A 103 22.42 -6.76 2.61
CA ARG A 103 23.43 -6.81 3.68
C ARG A 103 23.00 -6.15 4.98
N ALA A 104 22.09 -5.18 4.96
CA ALA A 104 21.52 -4.60 6.18
C ALA A 104 20.45 -5.50 6.81
N VAL A 105 19.78 -6.31 6.00
CA VAL A 105 18.68 -7.20 6.40
C VAL A 105 19.19 -8.55 6.96
N GLN A 106 20.31 -9.06 6.43
CA GLN A 106 20.92 -10.35 6.81
C GLN A 106 21.58 -10.45 8.21
N PRO A 107 22.24 -9.44 8.81
CA PRO A 107 23.01 -9.63 10.05
C PRO A 107 22.18 -10.00 11.30
N VAL A 108 20.84 -10.01 11.20
CA VAL A 108 19.95 -10.45 12.28
C VAL A 108 19.55 -11.94 12.13
N GLU A 109 19.76 -12.54 10.97
CA GLU A 109 19.43 -13.97 10.70
C GLU A 109 20.41 -14.92 11.41
N ASP A 110 21.68 -14.55 11.50
CA ASP A 110 22.73 -15.35 12.14
C ASP A 110 22.75 -15.24 13.68
N VAL A 111 22.00 -14.29 14.26
CA VAL A 111 21.95 -14.07 15.73
C VAL A 111 20.74 -14.74 16.39
N ILE A 112 19.75 -15.18 15.59
CA ILE A 112 18.50 -15.79 16.08
C ILE A 112 18.42 -17.30 15.76
N ARG A 113 19.37 -17.84 14.98
CA ARG A 113 19.66 -19.29 14.93
C ARG A 113 20.60 -19.68 16.06
#